data_AF-A0A8T8KKF7-F1
#
_entry.id   AF-A0A8T8KKF7-F1
#
_cell.length_a   1.000
_cell.length_b   1.000
_cell.length_c   1.000
_cell.angle_alpha   90.00
_cell.angle_beta   90.00
_cell.angle_gamma   90.00
#
_symmetry.space_group_name_H-M   'P 1'
#
loop_
_entity.id
_entity.type
_entity.pdbx_description
1 polymer ?
#
loop_
_entity_poly.entity_id
_entity_poly.type
_entity_poly.pdbx_seq_one_letter_code
_entity_poly.pdbx_strand_id
1 'polypeptide(L)'
;MMGSQKNRKLTAAVVLVQGVVTALFPQISVKLIKRMIGKNFENASQLTVKPAYRRQLRAVGVGMVAAAGTDLLLQSAEEADDGPAATGGDSE
;
A
#
# COMPACT_ATOMS: atom_id res chain seq x y z
N MET A 1 -3.33 -7.50 23.33
CA MET A 1 -2.64 -7.19 22.06
C MET A 1 -3.44 -7.64 20.83
N MET A 2 -4.79 -7.59 20.86
CA MET A 2 -5.68 -8.09 19.80
C MET A 2 -5.84 -7.16 18.57
N GLY A 3 -5.09 -6.04 18.53
CA GLY A 3 -5.21 -5.01 17.49
C GLY A 3 -4.12 -5.04 16.42
N SER A 4 -3.01 -5.74 16.64
CA SER A 4 -1.83 -5.62 15.75
C SER A 4 -2.03 -6.27 14.38
N GLN A 5 -2.69 -7.45 14.32
CA GLN A 5 -2.94 -8.17 13.07
C GLN A 5 -3.96 -7.45 12.17
N LYS A 6 -5.09 -7.01 12.73
CA LYS A 6 -6.08 -6.19 11.98
C LYS A 6 -5.49 -4.88 11.49
N ASN A 7 -4.65 -4.23 12.29
CA ASN A 7 -3.97 -3.00 11.90
C ASN A 7 -2.95 -3.26 10.79
N ARG A 8 -2.20 -4.36 10.83
CA ARG A 8 -1.27 -4.78 9.77
C ARG A 8 -1.97 -5.00 8.43
N LYS A 9 -3.05 -5.79 8.42
CA LYS A 9 -3.86 -6.03 7.21
C LYS A 9 -4.46 -4.73 6.66
N LEU A 10 -4.97 -3.87 7.53
CA LEU A 10 -5.51 -2.57 7.13
C LEU A 10 -4.42 -1.70 6.48
N THR A 11 -3.23 -1.62 7.08
CA THR A 11 -2.12 -0.87 6.50
C THR A 11 -1.65 -1.45 5.18
N ALA A 12 -1.54 -2.77 5.06
CA ALA A 12 -1.16 -3.43 3.81
C ALA A 12 -2.20 -3.20 2.72
N ALA A 13 -3.50 -3.25 3.04
CA ALA A 13 -4.58 -2.92 2.11
C ALA A 13 -4.51 -1.46 1.64
N VAL A 14 -4.25 -0.50 2.55
CA VAL A 14 -4.08 0.92 2.19
C VAL A 14 -2.88 1.11 1.25
N VAL A 15 -1.75 0.46 1.55
CA VAL A 15 -0.55 0.51 0.70
C VAL A 15 -0.83 -0.10 -0.69
N LEU A 16 -1.59 -1.20 -0.75
CA LEU A 16 -1.97 -1.84 -2.01
C LEU A 16 -2.83 -0.89 -2.86
N VAL A 17 -3.88 -0.28 -2.27
CA VAL A 17 -4.72 0.70 -2.97
C VAL A 17 -3.89 1.89 -3.45
N GLN A 18 -3.00 2.42 -2.60
CA GLN A 18 -2.14 3.54 -2.99
C GLN A 18 -1.16 3.16 -4.10
N GLY A 19 -0.65 1.94 -4.09
CA GLY A 19 0.19 1.37 -5.16
C GLY A 19 -0.56 1.29 -6.49
N VAL A 20 -1.79 0.79 -6.49
CA VAL A 20 -2.65 0.69 -7.69
C VAL A 20 -2.95 2.09 -8.25
N VAL A 21 -3.36 3.03 -7.40
CA VAL A 21 -3.63 4.42 -7.83
C VAL A 21 -2.38 5.06 -8.42
N THR A 22 -1.22 4.84 -7.80
CA THR A 22 0.06 5.39 -8.29
C THR A 22 0.51 4.73 -9.60
N ALA A 23 0.25 3.44 -9.80
CA ALA A 23 0.57 2.70 -11.02
C ALA A 23 -0.33 3.11 -12.21
N LEU A 24 -1.63 3.27 -11.98
CA LEU A 24 -2.59 3.60 -13.04
C LEU A 24 -2.66 5.10 -13.32
N PHE A 25 -2.62 5.92 -12.27
CA PHE A 25 -2.80 7.37 -12.33
C PHE A 25 -1.61 8.14 -11.74
N PRO A 26 -0.40 8.03 -12.33
CA PRO A 26 0.80 8.74 -11.83
C PRO A 26 0.63 10.27 -11.83
N GLN A 27 -0.35 10.80 -12.57
CA GLN A 27 -0.68 12.23 -12.59
C GLN A 27 -1.25 12.73 -11.26
N ILE A 28 -1.98 11.88 -10.52
CA ILE A 28 -2.51 12.24 -9.20
C ILE A 28 -1.35 12.43 -8.22
N SER A 29 -0.41 11.49 -8.20
CA SER A 29 0.81 11.56 -7.38
C SER A 29 1.64 12.81 -7.72
N VAL A 30 1.82 13.09 -9.02
CA VAL A 30 2.50 14.30 -9.49
C VAL A 30 1.81 15.58 -8.98
N LYS A 31 0.48 15.64 -9.02
CA LYS A 31 -0.28 16.80 -8.55
C LYS A 31 -0.13 16.99 -7.04
N LEU A 32 -0.13 15.89 -6.28
CA LEU A 32 0.09 15.90 -4.84
C LEU A 32 1.51 16.40 -4.49
N ILE A 33 2.53 15.87 -5.17
CA ILE A 33 3.93 16.26 -5.00
C ILE A 33 4.12 17.74 -5.35
N LYS A 34 3.60 18.20 -6.49
CA LYS A 34 3.62 19.63 -6.85
C LYS A 34 2.94 20.50 -5.80
N ARG A 35 1.82 20.04 -5.21
CA ARG A 35 1.12 20.79 -4.16
C ARG A 35 1.91 20.85 -2.86
N MET A 36 2.66 19.80 -2.51
CA MET A 36 3.57 19.81 -1.36
C MET A 36 4.76 20.74 -1.57
N ILE A 37 5.38 20.69 -2.76
CA ILE A 37 6.48 21.60 -3.11
C ILE A 37 5.98 23.05 -3.16
N GLY A 38 4.78 23.28 -3.70
CA GLY A 38 4.15 24.60 -3.81
C GLY A 38 3.79 25.26 -2.48
N LYS A 39 3.75 24.50 -1.38
CA LYS A 39 3.61 25.09 -0.03
C LYS A 39 4.87 25.83 0.43
N ASN A 40 6.03 25.50 -0.14
CA ASN A 40 7.33 26.04 0.28
C ASN A 40 8.03 26.85 -0.84
N PHE A 41 7.49 26.82 -2.07
CA PHE A 41 8.09 27.47 -3.24
C PHE A 41 7.01 28.08 -4.13
N GLU A 42 7.16 29.37 -4.48
CA GLU A 42 6.16 30.12 -5.25
C GLU A 42 5.99 29.66 -6.72
N ASN A 43 6.90 28.82 -7.25
CA ASN A 43 6.90 28.41 -8.67
C ASN A 43 6.69 26.91 -8.90
N ALA A 44 6.31 26.14 -7.87
CA ALA A 44 6.18 24.68 -7.99
C ALA A 44 5.10 24.22 -8.99
N SER A 45 4.10 25.06 -9.25
CA SER A 45 3.06 24.81 -10.25
C SER A 45 3.63 24.73 -11.68
N GLN A 46 4.68 25.50 -11.96
CA GLN A 46 5.34 25.62 -13.27
C GLN A 46 6.32 24.48 -13.56
N LEU A 47 6.60 23.60 -12.59
CA LEU A 47 7.51 22.47 -12.77
C LEU A 47 7.01 21.53 -13.87
N THR A 48 7.74 21.42 -14.98
CA THR A 48 7.37 20.50 -16.06
C THR A 48 7.82 19.10 -15.71
N VAL A 49 6.87 18.18 -15.61
CA VAL A 49 7.14 16.82 -15.16
C VAL A 49 7.71 16.03 -16.33
N LYS A 50 8.96 15.58 -16.20
CA LYS A 50 9.62 14.76 -17.21
C LYS A 50 8.83 13.45 -17.43
N PRO A 51 8.66 12.98 -18.68
CA PRO A 51 7.96 11.74 -18.97
C PRO A 51 8.63 10.52 -18.30
N ALA A 52 9.96 10.53 -18.15
CA ALA A 52 10.71 9.52 -17.41
C ALA A 52 10.25 9.41 -15.94
N TYR A 53 9.94 10.53 -15.28
CA TYR A 53 9.46 10.55 -13.90
C TYR A 53 8.10 9.89 -13.75
N ARG A 54 7.20 10.04 -14.74
CA ARG A 54 5.91 9.33 -14.74
C ARG A 54 6.10 7.82 -14.84
N ARG A 55 7.07 7.38 -15.65
CA ARG A 55 7.36 5.94 -15.80
C ARG A 55 7.97 5.35 -14.52
N GLN A 56 8.83 6.11 -13.85
CA GLN A 56 9.35 5.75 -12.54
C GLN A 56 8.24 5.66 -11.48
N LEU A 57 7.33 6.64 -11.42
CA LEU A 57 6.17 6.60 -10.53
C LEU A 57 5.31 5.36 -10.75
N ARG A 58 5.07 4.97 -12.01
CA ARG A 58 4.35 3.73 -12.31
C ARG A 58 5.09 2.50 -11.79
N ALA A 59 6.41 2.42 -12.01
CA ALA A 59 7.22 1.31 -11.53
C ALA A 59 7.20 1.21 -9.99
N VAL A 60 7.28 2.36 -9.30
CA VAL A 60 7.14 2.43 -7.84
C VAL A 60 5.76 1.93 -7.40
N GLY A 61 4.69 2.37 -8.06
CA GLY A 61 3.33 1.89 -7.79
C GLY A 61 3.20 0.38 -7.96
N VAL A 62 3.75 -0.19 -9.03
CA VAL A 62 3.78 -1.65 -9.26
C VAL A 62 4.57 -2.36 -8.15
N GLY A 63 5.71 -1.83 -7.74
CA GLY A 63 6.50 -2.38 -6.64
C GLY A 63 5.73 -2.39 -5.31
N MET A 64 4.99 -1.31 -5.01
CA MET A 64 4.12 -1.24 -3.84
C MET A 64 3.01 -2.29 -3.88
N VAL A 65 2.37 -2.49 -5.04
CA VAL A 65 1.34 -3.53 -5.21
C VAL A 65 1.92 -4.92 -5.02
N ALA A 66 3.09 -5.21 -5.61
CA ALA A 66 3.74 -6.50 -5.47
C ALA A 66 4.11 -6.79 -4.00
N ALA A 67 4.71 -5.82 -3.30
CA ALA A 67 5.09 -5.98 -1.90
C ALA A 67 3.87 -6.16 -0.99
N ALA A 68 2.88 -5.26 -1.07
CA ALA A 68 1.69 -5.31 -0.21
C ALA A 68 0.79 -6.51 -0.53
N GLY A 69 0.65 -6.88 -1.81
CA GLY A 69 -0.09 -8.07 -2.21
C GLY A 69 0.56 -9.35 -1.69
N THR A 70 1.89 -9.45 -1.78
CA THR A 70 2.64 -10.59 -1.23
C THR A 70 2.48 -10.64 0.30
N ASP A 71 2.67 -9.53 1.00
CA ASP A 71 2.50 -9.45 2.46
C ASP A 71 1.08 -9.86 2.93
N LEU A 72 0.03 -9.46 2.21
CA LEU A 72 -1.34 -9.89 2.48
C LEU A 72 -1.57 -11.39 2.25
N LEU A 73 -0.94 -11.96 1.21
CA LEU A 73 -1.02 -13.40 0.94
C LEU A 73 -0.32 -14.21 2.03
N LEU A 74 0.86 -13.77 2.49
CA LEU A 74 1.57 -14.39 3.62
C LEU A 74 0.77 -14.32 4.92
N GLN A 75 0.22 -13.15 5.26
CA GLN A 75 -0.66 -13.00 6.43
C GLN A 75 -1.94 -13.85 6.34
N SER A 76 -2.44 -14.10 5.13
CA SER A 76 -3.61 -14.98 4.92
C SER A 76 -3.25 -16.45 5.04
N ALA A 77 -2.04 -16.85 4.65
CA ALA A 77 -1.53 -18.20 4.82
C ALA A 77 -1.22 -18.53 6.29
N GLU A 78 -0.62 -17.59 7.04
CA GLU A 78 -0.41 -17.74 8.50
C GLU A 78 -1.74 -17.94 9.24
N GLU A 79 -2.77 -17.14 8.94
CA GLU A 79 -4.08 -17.30 9.57
C GLU A 79 -4.80 -18.61 9.19
N ALA A 80 -4.47 -19.21 8.05
CA ALA A 80 -5.03 -20.50 7.63
C ALA A 80 -4.31 -21.69 8.29
N ASP A 81 -3.02 -21.54 8.63
CA ASP A 81 -2.23 -22.55 9.35
C ASP A 81 -2.57 -22.60 10.85
N ASP A 82 -2.95 -21.45 11.44
CA ASP A 82 -3.39 -21.31 12.84
C ASP A 82 -4.86 -21.76 13.12
N GLY A 83 -5.46 -22.61 12.27
CA GLY A 83 -6.82 -23.15 12.44
C GLY A 83 -6.99 -24.15 13.60
N PRO A 84 -8.21 -24.28 14.15
CA PRO A 84 -8.50 -24.09 15.58
C PRO A 84 -7.72 -25.03 16.52
N ALA A 85 -7.18 -24.47 17.61
CA ALA A 85 -6.82 -25.25 18.78
C ALA A 85 -8.02 -26.11 19.19
N ALA A 86 -7.78 -27.42 19.23
CA ALA A 86 -8.74 -28.49 19.46
C ALA A 86 -9.91 -28.10 20.39
N THR A 87 -11.11 -28.03 19.83
CA THR A 87 -12.33 -28.34 20.58
C THR A 87 -12.47 -29.86 20.64
N GLY A 88 -12.11 -30.45 21.77
CA GLY A 88 -12.35 -31.87 22.11
C GLY A 88 -11.65 -32.22 23.43
N GLY A 89 -12.32 -32.49 24.55
CA GLY A 89 -13.76 -32.68 24.75
C GLY A 89 -14.20 -32.52 26.21
N ASP A 90 -15.51 -32.45 26.37
CA ASP A 90 -16.30 -32.47 27.61
C ASP A 90 -16.22 -33.82 28.37
N SER A 91 -16.54 -33.76 29.68
CA SER A 91 -17.08 -34.84 30.58
C SER A 91 -16.12 -36.01 30.91
N GLU A 92 -15.92 -36.49 32.16
CA GLU A 92 -16.59 -36.45 33.48
C GLU A 92 -15.54 -36.40 34.61
#